data_AF-A0A8G1REU9-F1
#
_entry.id   AF-A0A8G1REU9-F1
#
_cell.length_a   1.000
_cell.length_b   1.000
_cell.length_c   1.000
_cell.angle_alpha   90.00
_cell.angle_beta   90.00
_cell.angle_gamma   90.00
#
_symmetry.space_group_name_H-M   'P 1'
#
loop_
_entity.id
_entity.type
_entity.pdbx_description
1 polymer ?
#
loop_
_entity_poly.entity_id
_entity_poly.type
_entity_poly.pdbx_seq_one_letter_code
_entity_poly.pdbx_strand_id
1 'polypeptide(L)'
;MVADSVMLRLIKEFLQILKDSPEIKAITGYGQAQCVIVGGAAVRCYVRNRSVRNFEMRRDQLVWHTIYDTIRIGILPTDDFATIPKNLQLRGNLDPDDLPVIPLTELIIFKAQACGNRSTEQNERDATDVIELMKLFPGRSFRRRLMDRQWASLQLVKPSLKASKSDYDWDTAF
;
A
#
# COMPACT_ATOMS: atom_id res chain seq x y z
N MET A 1 16.87 -14.39 11.39
CA MET A 1 16.26 -13.04 11.37
C MET A 1 16.91 -12.18 10.26
N VAL A 2 16.68 -12.51 8.97
CA VAL A 2 17.40 -11.91 7.82
C VAL A 2 16.46 -11.24 6.81
N ALA A 3 15.13 -11.32 7.02
CA ALA A 3 14.15 -10.90 6.02
C ALA A 3 13.89 -9.39 5.96
N ASP A 4 14.29 -8.62 6.98
CA ASP A 4 14.00 -7.17 7.08
C ASP A 4 14.97 -6.31 6.28
N SER A 5 16.23 -6.72 6.14
CA SER A 5 17.22 -5.98 5.36
C SER A 5 17.06 -6.18 3.85
N VAL A 6 16.65 -7.38 3.41
CA VAL A 6 16.61 -7.73 1.99
C VAL A 6 15.52 -6.97 1.23
N MET A 7 14.29 -6.91 1.77
CA MET A 7 13.17 -6.26 1.08
C MET A 7 13.38 -4.74 0.95
N LEU A 8 13.82 -4.08 2.03
CA LEU A 8 14.14 -2.65 2.01
C LEU A 8 15.31 -2.37 1.06
N ARG A 9 16.39 -3.16 1.13
CA ARG A 9 17.52 -3.04 0.20
C ARG A 9 17.06 -3.16 -1.26
N LEU A 10 16.24 -4.15 -1.57
CA LEU A 10 15.67 -4.35 -2.89
C LEU A 10 14.88 -3.10 -3.34
N ILE A 11 13.95 -2.59 -2.53
CA ILE A 11 13.21 -1.36 -2.87
C ILE A 11 14.17 -0.19 -3.18
N LYS A 12 15.21 0.00 -2.37
CA LYS A 12 16.22 1.06 -2.59
C LYS A 12 16.97 0.87 -3.91
N GLU A 13 17.48 -0.33 -4.15
CA GLU A 13 18.17 -0.70 -5.40
C GLU A 13 17.27 -0.43 -6.61
N PHE A 14 15.98 -0.73 -6.52
CA PHE A 14 15.04 -0.46 -7.59
C PHE A 14 14.78 1.04 -7.79
N LEU A 15 14.60 1.82 -6.73
CA LEU A 15 14.44 3.28 -6.87
C LEU A 15 15.69 3.89 -7.52
N GLN A 16 16.87 3.36 -7.22
CA GLN A 16 18.12 3.73 -7.88
C GLN A 16 18.09 3.38 -9.38
N ILE A 17 17.64 2.18 -9.75
CA ILE A 17 17.48 1.78 -11.17
C ILE A 17 16.51 2.73 -11.88
N LEU A 18 15.35 3.03 -11.28
CA LEU A 18 14.42 4.00 -11.86
C LEU A 18 15.09 5.34 -12.09
N LYS A 19 15.85 5.83 -11.11
CA LYS A 19 16.50 7.14 -11.13
C LYS A 19 17.65 7.21 -12.13
N ASP A 20 18.36 6.12 -12.36
CA ASP A 20 19.63 6.16 -13.10
C ASP A 20 19.53 5.64 -14.53
N SER A 21 18.67 4.66 -14.81
CA SER A 21 18.58 4.00 -16.12
C SER A 21 18.19 4.94 -17.26
N PRO A 22 19.08 5.18 -18.25
CA PRO A 22 18.81 6.04 -19.40
C PRO A 22 17.59 5.59 -20.22
N GLU A 23 17.38 4.27 -20.35
CA GLU A 23 16.27 3.69 -21.10
C GLU A 23 14.93 3.99 -20.45
N ILE A 24 14.89 4.01 -19.11
CA ILE A 24 13.67 4.37 -18.36
C ILE A 24 13.42 5.87 -18.47
N LYS A 25 14.47 6.70 -18.44
CA LYS A 25 14.38 8.15 -18.64
C LYS A 25 13.86 8.53 -20.03
N ALA A 26 14.08 7.68 -21.03
CA ALA A 26 13.62 7.90 -22.40
C ALA A 26 12.11 7.68 -22.59
N ILE A 27 11.40 7.14 -21.59
CA ILE A 27 9.94 6.96 -21.64
C ILE A 27 9.25 8.34 -21.66
N THR A 28 8.37 8.58 -22.64
CA THR A 28 7.58 9.82 -22.71
C THR A 28 6.78 10.04 -21.42
N GLY A 29 6.86 11.25 -20.86
CA GLY A 29 6.20 11.58 -19.60
C GLY A 29 6.93 11.09 -18.34
N TYR A 30 8.10 10.44 -18.47
CA TYR A 30 8.88 9.95 -17.34
C TYR A 30 9.17 11.02 -16.28
N GLY A 31 9.54 12.24 -16.70
CA GLY A 31 9.81 13.36 -15.79
C GLY A 31 8.58 13.91 -15.06
N GLN A 32 7.38 13.59 -15.53
CA GLN A 32 6.10 14.01 -14.94
C GLN A 32 5.47 12.90 -14.08
N ALA A 33 5.95 11.66 -14.22
CA ALA A 33 5.46 10.54 -13.45
C ALA A 33 5.79 10.73 -11.96
N GLN A 34 4.78 10.52 -11.13
CA GLN A 34 4.90 10.48 -9.68
C GLN A 34 4.77 9.04 -9.19
N CYS A 35 5.40 8.73 -8.06
CA CYS A 35 5.31 7.40 -7.46
C CYS A 35 5.06 7.45 -5.96
N VAL A 36 4.44 6.38 -5.48
CA VAL A 36 4.20 6.11 -4.07
C VAL A 36 4.18 4.60 -3.86
N ILE A 37 4.74 4.13 -2.76
CA ILE A 37 4.75 2.72 -2.36
C ILE A 37 3.44 2.44 -1.63
N VAL A 38 2.71 1.41 -2.09
CA VAL A 38 1.39 1.01 -1.57
C VAL A 38 1.34 -0.48 -1.23
N GLY A 39 0.17 -0.93 -0.75
CA GLY A 39 -0.12 -2.35 -0.58
C GLY A 39 0.79 -3.02 0.45
N GLY A 40 1.15 -4.28 0.18
CA GLY A 40 1.86 -5.10 1.15
C GLY A 40 3.28 -4.65 1.51
N ALA A 41 3.97 -3.96 0.59
CA ALA A 41 5.28 -3.38 0.83
C ALA A 41 5.16 -2.18 1.79
N ALA A 42 4.19 -1.30 1.55
CA ALA A 42 3.90 -0.18 2.44
C ALA A 42 3.50 -0.65 3.85
N VAL A 43 2.67 -1.70 3.97
CA VAL A 43 2.34 -2.29 5.28
C VAL A 43 3.59 -2.71 6.02
N ARG A 44 4.55 -3.32 5.32
CA ARG A 44 5.79 -3.80 5.94
C ARG A 44 6.74 -2.67 6.37
N CYS A 45 6.68 -1.51 5.72
CA CYS A 45 7.36 -0.30 6.20
C CYS A 45 6.83 0.17 7.57
N TYR A 46 5.57 -0.13 7.88
CA TYR A 46 4.92 0.20 9.15
C TYR A 46 4.92 -0.95 10.17
N VAL A 47 4.82 -2.20 9.72
CA VAL A 47 4.64 -3.42 10.53
C VAL A 47 5.74 -4.43 10.21
N ARG A 48 6.73 -4.56 11.09
CA ARG A 48 7.98 -5.32 10.84
C ARG A 48 7.77 -6.83 10.59
N ASN A 49 6.78 -7.46 11.22
CA ASN A 49 6.57 -8.92 11.15
C ASN A 49 5.69 -9.40 9.97
N ARG A 50 5.34 -8.53 9.03
CA ARG A 50 4.38 -8.84 7.97
C ARG A 50 5.05 -9.50 6.76
N SER A 51 4.79 -10.80 6.53
CA SER A 51 5.30 -11.50 5.34
C SER A 51 4.53 -11.11 4.07
N VAL A 52 5.24 -10.86 2.97
CA VAL A 52 4.66 -10.53 1.65
C VAL A 52 4.71 -11.80 0.80
N ARG A 53 3.58 -12.47 0.56
CA ARG A 53 3.58 -13.81 -0.05
C ARG A 53 3.02 -13.97 -1.47
N ASN A 54 2.02 -13.23 -1.97
CA ASN A 54 1.44 -13.45 -3.32
C ASN A 54 0.44 -12.37 -3.77
N PHE A 55 0.28 -12.12 -5.10
CA PHE A 55 -0.94 -11.55 -5.73
C PHE A 55 -1.03 -11.75 -7.29
N GLU A 56 -2.29 -11.81 -7.80
CA GLU A 56 -2.80 -12.14 -9.16
C GLU A 56 -3.11 -10.93 -10.08
N MET A 57 -3.19 -11.17 -11.42
CA MET A 57 -3.40 -10.19 -12.52
C MET A 57 -4.85 -10.09 -13.04
N ARG A 58 -5.27 -8.89 -13.51
CA ARG A 58 -6.37 -8.68 -14.49
C ARG A 58 -5.82 -8.14 -15.83
N ARG A 59 -6.53 -8.43 -16.93
CA ARG A 59 -6.06 -8.44 -18.33
C ARG A 59 -5.67 -7.08 -18.95
N ASP A 60 -5.91 -5.97 -18.26
CA ASP A 60 -5.87 -4.63 -18.88
C ASP A 60 -4.79 -3.73 -18.25
N GLN A 61 -3.92 -4.32 -17.41
CA GLN A 61 -2.93 -3.60 -16.61
C GLN A 61 -1.54 -4.21 -16.83
N LEU A 62 -0.51 -3.36 -16.99
CA LEU A 62 0.88 -3.81 -16.95
C LEU A 62 1.27 -4.05 -15.47
N VAL A 63 1.27 -5.32 -15.05
CA VAL A 63 1.32 -5.73 -13.63
C VAL A 63 2.68 -6.22 -13.18
N TRP A 64 3.07 -5.90 -11.94
CA TRP A 64 4.20 -6.54 -11.25
C TRP A 64 3.93 -6.69 -9.71
N HIS A 65 3.98 -7.94 -9.17
CA HIS A 65 4.15 -8.37 -7.73
C HIS A 65 5.46 -9.12 -7.29
N THR A 66 6.00 -8.87 -6.08
CA THR A 66 7.22 -9.52 -5.49
C THR A 66 7.00 -10.97 -4.99
N ILE A 67 7.85 -11.90 -5.48
CA ILE A 67 8.20 -13.20 -4.89
C ILE A 67 9.72 -13.14 -4.65
N TYR A 68 10.27 -13.90 -3.69
CA TYR A 68 11.72 -13.93 -3.39
C TYR A 68 12.58 -13.82 -4.67
N ASP A 69 13.56 -12.91 -4.65
CA ASP A 69 14.52 -12.58 -5.72
C ASP A 69 14.05 -11.72 -6.91
N THR A 70 12.83 -11.16 -6.91
CA THR A 70 12.39 -10.17 -7.95
C THR A 70 11.54 -9.02 -7.41
N ILE A 71 11.89 -7.78 -7.78
CA ILE A 71 11.16 -6.54 -7.45
C ILE A 71 10.14 -6.21 -8.53
N ARG A 72 8.97 -5.74 -8.11
CA ARG A 72 7.81 -5.70 -8.96
C ARG A 72 6.87 -4.56 -8.50
N ILE A 73 6.50 -3.64 -9.40
CA ILE A 73 5.82 -2.36 -9.14
C ILE A 73 4.62 -2.10 -10.05
N GLY A 74 3.50 -1.71 -9.45
CA GLY A 74 2.28 -1.32 -10.16
C GLY A 74 2.19 0.19 -10.36
N ILE A 75 1.82 0.62 -11.57
CA ILE A 75 1.37 1.98 -11.85
C ILE A 75 -0.15 1.93 -11.80
N LEU A 76 -0.74 2.52 -10.77
CA LEU A 76 -2.19 2.71 -10.71
C LEU A 76 -2.50 4.12 -11.21
N PRO A 77 -3.47 4.28 -12.13
CA PRO A 77 -4.11 5.57 -12.34
C PRO A 77 -4.52 6.17 -11.00
N THR A 78 -4.36 7.47 -10.84
CA THR A 78 -4.80 8.17 -9.62
C THR A 78 -6.30 7.97 -9.35
N ASP A 79 -7.07 7.67 -10.39
CA ASP A 79 -8.52 7.45 -10.35
C ASP A 79 -8.89 6.15 -9.63
N ASP A 80 -7.96 5.20 -9.51
CA ASP A 80 -8.15 3.97 -8.73
C ASP A 80 -8.01 4.21 -7.22
N PHE A 81 -7.56 5.41 -6.82
CA PHE A 81 -7.54 5.82 -5.42
C PHE A 81 -8.77 6.65 -5.10
N ALA A 82 -9.46 6.32 -4.00
CA ALA A 82 -10.51 7.19 -3.45
C ALA A 82 -10.00 8.60 -3.09
N THR A 83 -8.69 8.73 -2.89
CA THR A 83 -8.01 10.00 -2.73
C THR A 83 -6.60 9.92 -3.32
N ILE A 84 -6.21 10.90 -4.13
CA ILE A 84 -4.82 11.01 -4.60
C ILE A 84 -3.88 11.03 -3.38
N PRO A 85 -2.89 10.12 -3.32
CA PRO A 85 -1.99 10.06 -2.17
C PRO A 85 -1.18 11.33 -1.95
N LYS A 86 -1.02 11.76 -0.70
CA LYS A 86 -0.35 13.04 -0.38
C LYS A 86 1.18 13.01 -0.47
N ASN A 87 1.79 11.82 -0.49
CA ASN A 87 3.25 11.64 -0.53
C ASN A 87 3.76 11.22 -1.92
N LEU A 88 3.12 11.69 -2.98
CA LEU A 88 3.59 11.48 -4.34
C LEU A 88 4.89 12.25 -4.56
N GLN A 89 5.99 11.53 -4.79
CA GLN A 89 7.26 12.13 -5.21
C GLN A 89 7.37 12.07 -6.73
N LEU A 90 7.83 13.17 -7.34
CA LEU A 90 8.26 13.15 -8.74
C LEU A 90 9.42 12.16 -8.89
N ARG A 91 9.40 11.36 -9.96
CA ARG A 91 10.46 10.36 -10.18
C ARG A 91 11.87 10.94 -10.20
N GLY A 92 12.05 12.14 -10.73
CA GLY A 92 13.35 12.84 -10.73
C GLY A 92 13.89 13.20 -9.33
N ASN A 93 12.99 13.24 -8.33
CA ASN A 93 13.31 13.59 -6.95
C ASN A 93 13.27 12.37 -6.01
N LEU A 94 13.24 11.15 -6.57
CA LEU A 94 13.27 9.93 -5.76
C LEU A 94 14.56 9.89 -4.95
N ASP A 95 14.39 9.81 -3.64
CA ASP A 95 15.44 9.55 -2.69
C ASP A 95 15.32 8.09 -2.20
N PRO A 96 16.28 7.21 -2.53
CA PRO A 96 16.31 5.84 -2.00
C PRO A 96 16.34 5.78 -0.47
N ASP A 97 16.80 6.83 0.21
CA ASP A 97 16.82 6.91 1.67
C ASP A 97 15.54 7.50 2.27
N ASP A 98 14.73 8.20 1.47
CA ASP A 98 13.39 8.71 1.83
C ASP A 98 12.31 8.13 0.90
N LEU A 99 11.96 6.87 1.18
CA LEU A 99 10.98 6.12 0.40
C LEU A 99 9.61 6.83 0.39
N PRO A 100 8.99 7.07 -0.79
CA PRO A 100 7.67 7.69 -0.87
C PRO A 100 6.58 6.71 -0.45
N VAL A 101 6.46 6.41 0.84
CA VAL A 101 5.44 5.49 1.37
C VAL A 101 4.12 6.26 1.50
N ILE A 102 3.03 5.64 1.02
CA ILE A 102 1.68 6.20 1.19
C ILE A 102 1.40 6.48 2.67
N PRO A 103 0.81 7.63 3.03
CA PRO A 103 0.46 7.95 4.41
C PRO A 103 -0.33 6.83 5.08
N LEU A 104 -0.05 6.57 6.36
CA LEU A 104 -0.65 5.48 7.12
C LEU A 104 -2.19 5.45 7.07
N THR A 105 -2.85 6.60 7.19
CA THR A 105 -4.31 6.69 7.10
C THR A 105 -4.84 6.30 5.71
N GLU A 106 -4.15 6.71 4.65
CA GLU A 106 -4.49 6.38 3.28
C GLU A 106 -4.20 4.91 2.96
N LEU A 107 -3.13 4.33 3.55
CA LEU A 107 -2.85 2.90 3.46
C LEU A 107 -3.96 2.05 4.06
N ILE A 108 -4.46 2.44 5.24
CA ILE A 108 -5.56 1.73 5.90
C ILE A 108 -6.81 1.75 5.04
N ILE A 109 -7.17 2.90 4.47
CA ILE A 109 -8.33 3.03 3.59
C ILE A 109 -8.14 2.17 2.34
N PHE A 110 -6.96 2.23 1.71
CA PHE A 110 -6.63 1.42 0.54
C PHE A 110 -6.80 -0.08 0.82
N LYS A 111 -6.30 -0.55 1.97
CA LYS A 111 -6.44 -1.94 2.41
C LYS A 111 -7.87 -2.32 2.72
N ALA A 112 -8.62 -1.45 3.39
CA ALA A 112 -10.02 -1.66 3.70
C ALA A 112 -10.87 -1.75 2.43
N GLN A 113 -10.60 -0.94 1.41
CA GLN A 113 -11.32 -0.94 0.13
C GLN A 113 -11.04 -2.16 -0.75
N ALA A 114 -9.83 -2.71 -0.66
CA ALA A 114 -9.51 -3.96 -1.33
C ALA A 114 -10.24 -5.16 -0.72
N CYS A 115 -10.59 -5.09 0.56
CA CYS A 115 -11.27 -6.16 1.29
C CYS A 115 -12.71 -6.35 0.81
N GLY A 116 -13.05 -7.57 0.40
CA GLY A 116 -14.36 -7.94 -0.17
C GLY A 116 -14.37 -8.05 -1.69
N ASN A 117 -13.30 -7.60 -2.36
CA ASN A 117 -13.17 -7.64 -3.83
C ASN A 117 -12.10 -8.64 -4.30
N ARG A 118 -11.55 -9.45 -3.38
CA ARG A 118 -10.43 -10.37 -3.60
C ARG A 118 -10.76 -11.77 -3.11
N SER A 119 -9.83 -12.72 -3.26
CA SER A 119 -9.99 -14.07 -2.72
C SER A 119 -10.12 -14.05 -1.19
N THR A 120 -10.71 -15.09 -0.59
CA THR A 120 -10.91 -15.19 0.86
C THR A 120 -9.61 -14.97 1.64
N GLU A 121 -8.54 -15.66 1.26
CA GLU A 121 -7.22 -15.53 1.88
C GLU A 121 -6.61 -14.13 1.73
N GLN A 122 -6.92 -13.43 0.63
CA GLN A 122 -6.46 -12.06 0.40
C GLN A 122 -7.28 -11.07 1.25
N ASN A 123 -8.58 -11.27 1.36
CA ASN A 123 -9.47 -10.46 2.20
C ASN A 123 -9.11 -10.58 3.68
N GLU A 124 -8.85 -11.79 4.18
CA GLU A 124 -8.37 -12.00 5.56
C GLU A 124 -7.04 -11.28 5.82
N ARG A 125 -6.11 -11.33 4.85
CA ARG A 125 -4.83 -10.62 4.92
C ARG A 125 -5.02 -9.11 4.91
N ASP A 126 -5.88 -8.58 4.04
CA ASP A 126 -6.15 -7.14 3.96
C ASP A 126 -6.85 -6.66 5.25
N ALA A 127 -7.78 -7.43 5.82
CA ALA A 127 -8.40 -7.13 7.11
C ALA A 127 -7.40 -7.17 8.27
N THR A 128 -6.49 -8.16 8.29
CA THR A 128 -5.41 -8.24 9.27
C THR A 128 -4.44 -7.05 9.14
N ASP A 129 -4.05 -6.69 7.92
CA ASP A 129 -3.21 -5.52 7.66
C ASP A 129 -3.89 -4.25 8.20
N VAL A 130 -5.21 -4.06 7.99
CA VAL A 130 -5.97 -2.93 8.55
C VAL A 130 -5.88 -2.88 10.07
N ILE A 131 -6.11 -4.01 10.76
CA ILE A 131 -6.05 -4.09 12.22
C ILE A 131 -4.66 -3.70 12.73
N GLU A 132 -3.61 -4.28 12.17
CA GLU A 132 -2.23 -4.00 12.59
C GLU A 132 -1.82 -2.54 12.34
N LEU A 133 -2.23 -1.96 11.21
CA LEU A 133 -1.97 -0.55 10.91
C LEU A 133 -2.73 0.40 11.84
N MET A 134 -3.98 0.07 12.21
CA MET A 134 -4.76 0.89 13.14
C MET A 134 -4.15 0.92 14.54
N LYS A 135 -3.53 -0.17 14.99
CA LYS A 135 -2.83 -0.23 16.29
C LYS A 135 -1.67 0.76 16.41
N LEU A 136 -1.14 1.27 15.29
CA LEU A 136 -0.05 2.24 15.27
C LEU A 136 -0.50 3.67 15.66
N PHE A 137 -1.80 3.90 15.90
CA PHE A 137 -2.30 5.18 16.37
C PHE A 137 -2.52 5.18 17.90
N PRO A 138 -1.60 5.75 18.70
CA PRO A 138 -1.78 5.80 20.14
C PRO A 138 -2.89 6.78 20.55
N GLY A 139 -3.76 6.35 21.46
CA GLY A 139 -4.52 7.21 22.39
C GLY A 139 -5.58 8.16 21.83
N ARG A 140 -5.90 8.11 20.53
CA ARG A 140 -7.01 8.88 19.93
C ARG A 140 -7.75 8.02 18.92
N SER A 141 -9.08 8.13 18.87
CA SER A 141 -9.89 7.39 17.90
C SER A 141 -9.35 7.64 16.49
N PHE A 142 -9.05 6.56 15.76
CA PHE A 142 -8.60 6.58 14.37
C PHE A 142 -9.47 7.52 13.52
N ARG A 143 -10.78 7.57 13.82
CA ARG A 143 -11.76 8.53 13.30
C ARG A 143 -11.27 9.99 13.25
N ARG A 144 -10.66 10.51 14.33
CA ARG A 144 -10.24 11.92 14.43
C ARG A 144 -9.11 12.28 13.45
N ARG A 145 -8.44 11.29 12.87
CA ARG A 145 -7.37 11.49 11.88
C ARG A 145 -7.87 11.42 10.43
N LEU A 146 -9.15 11.16 10.23
CA LEU A 146 -9.75 10.97 8.92
C LEU A 146 -10.61 12.16 8.53
N MET A 147 -10.49 12.56 7.26
CA MET A 147 -11.49 13.43 6.62
C MET A 147 -12.85 12.72 6.56
N ASP A 148 -13.95 13.47 6.49
CA ASP A 148 -15.29 12.89 6.45
C ASP A 148 -15.50 11.94 5.26
N ARG A 149 -14.93 12.28 4.10
CA ARG A 149 -14.94 11.36 2.93
C ARG A 149 -14.24 10.03 3.22
N GLN A 150 -13.10 10.06 3.91
CA GLN A 150 -12.32 8.88 4.25
C GLN A 150 -13.07 8.01 5.25
N TRP A 151 -13.77 8.66 6.18
CA TRP A 151 -14.65 8.00 7.13
C TRP A 151 -15.82 7.31 6.45
N ALA A 152 -16.52 8.01 5.56
CA ALA A 152 -17.61 7.44 4.80
C ALA A 152 -17.15 6.22 3.99
N SER A 153 -15.99 6.31 3.32
CA SER A 153 -15.41 5.17 2.60
C SER A 153 -15.16 3.95 3.50
N LEU A 154 -14.67 4.15 4.73
CA LEU A 154 -14.47 3.05 5.68
C LEU A 154 -15.78 2.42 6.16
N GLN A 155 -16.81 3.24 6.40
CA GLN A 155 -18.13 2.73 6.80
C GLN A 155 -18.76 1.87 5.69
N LEU A 156 -18.56 2.21 4.43
CA LEU A 156 -19.04 1.41 3.29
C LEU A 156 -18.39 0.02 3.21
N VAL A 157 -17.12 -0.11 3.60
CA VAL A 157 -16.36 -1.37 3.50
C VAL A 157 -16.30 -2.16 4.82
N LYS A 158 -16.81 -1.57 5.91
CA LYS A 158 -16.93 -2.21 7.22
C LYS A 158 -17.61 -3.58 7.19
N PRO A 159 -18.70 -3.81 6.40
CA PRO A 159 -19.28 -5.16 6.28
C PRO A 159 -18.29 -6.19 5.72
N SER A 160 -17.50 -5.83 4.71
CA SER A 160 -16.48 -6.71 4.12
C SER A 160 -15.37 -7.04 5.11
N LEU A 161 -14.96 -6.06 5.92
CA LEU A 161 -13.98 -6.26 6.99
C LEU A 161 -14.51 -7.20 8.07
N LYS A 162 -15.78 -7.02 8.50
CA LYS A 162 -16.45 -7.93 9.45
C LYS A 162 -16.57 -9.35 8.92
N ALA A 163 -16.93 -9.50 7.64
CA ALA A 163 -17.03 -10.81 6.99
C ALA A 163 -15.67 -11.52 6.92
N SER A 164 -14.58 -10.76 6.73
CA SER A 164 -13.23 -11.31 6.58
C SER A 164 -12.52 -11.53 7.91
N LYS A 165 -12.90 -10.79 8.96
CA LYS A 165 -12.36 -10.95 10.32
C LYS A 165 -13.44 -10.71 11.37
N SER A 166 -14.28 -11.73 11.58
CA SER A 166 -15.46 -11.64 12.45
C SER A 166 -15.14 -11.62 13.95
N ASP A 167 -13.96 -12.09 14.35
CA ASP A 167 -13.44 -12.11 15.72
C ASP A 167 -12.92 -10.74 16.19
N TYR A 168 -12.80 -9.77 15.29
CA TYR A 168 -12.37 -8.41 15.62
C TYR A 168 -13.57 -7.47 15.79
N ASP A 169 -13.55 -6.65 16.85
CA ASP A 169 -14.60 -5.66 17.11
C ASP A 169 -14.45 -4.42 16.23
N TRP A 170 -14.95 -4.54 15.00
CA TRP A 170 -14.99 -3.45 14.02
C TRP A 170 -15.94 -2.31 14.40
N ASP A 171 -16.87 -2.52 15.35
CA ASP A 171 -17.79 -1.48 15.80
C ASP A 171 -17.12 -0.53 16.77
N THR A 172 -16.27 -1.04 17.65
CA THR A 172 -15.46 -0.21 18.55
C THR A 172 -14.23 0.37 17.84
N ALA A 173 -13.72 -0.31 16.80
CA ALA A 173 -12.58 0.17 16.02
C ALA A 173 -12.92 1.35 15.09
N PHE A 174 -14.19 1.45 14.67
CA PHE A 174 -14.72 2.53 13.83
C PHE A 174 -15.85 3.30 14.54
#